data_AF-A0A935FZM9-F1
#
_entry.id   AF-A0A935FZM9-F1
#
_cell.length_a   1.000
_cell.length_b   1.000
_cell.length_c   1.000
_cell.angle_alpha   90.00
_cell.angle_beta   90.00
_cell.angle_gamma   90.00
#
_symmetry.space_group_name_H-M   'P 1'
#
loop_
_entity.id
_entity.type
_entity.pdbx_description
1 polymer ?
#
loop_
_entity_poly.entity_id
_entity_poly.type
_entity_poly.pdbx_seq_one_letter_code
_entity_poly.pdbx_strand_id
1 'polypeptide(L)' 'MALLKPKTATKTKTISVRVPLEVAAELDDIKRQADQHGFSLDVADVVERALIHAVRAARTELAAMTASETPRATV' A
#
# COMPACT_ATOMS: atom_id res chain seq x y z
N MET A 1 24.93 -16.38 -23.39
CA MET A 1 24.15 -15.13 -23.43
C MET A 1 22.67 -15.50 -23.37
N ALA A 2 21.98 -15.21 -22.27
CA ALA A 2 20.58 -15.59 -22.12
C ALA A 2 19.67 -14.53 -22.76
N LEU A 3 18.90 -14.95 -23.79
CA LEU A 3 17.94 -14.13 -24.56
C LEU A 3 16.55 -14.03 -23.90
N LEU A 4 16.36 -14.71 -22.77
CA LEU A 4 15.06 -14.79 -22.11
C LEU A 4 15.03 -13.81 -20.94
N LYS A 5 14.42 -12.64 -21.15
CA LYS A 5 13.98 -11.76 -20.07
C LYS A 5 12.81 -12.45 -19.35
N PRO A 6 12.84 -12.65 -18.03
CA PRO A 6 11.64 -13.05 -17.32
C PRO A 6 10.57 -11.99 -17.56
N LYS A 7 9.45 -12.38 -18.17
CA LYS A 7 8.23 -11.58 -18.20
C LYS A 7 7.74 -11.53 -16.75
N THR A 8 8.24 -10.58 -15.98
CA THR A 8 7.69 -10.24 -14.68
C THR A 8 6.32 -9.62 -14.95
N ALA A 9 5.33 -10.48 -15.18
CA ALA A 9 3.94 -10.07 -15.23
C ALA A 9 3.60 -9.63 -13.80
N THR A 10 3.59 -8.32 -13.57
CA THR A 10 3.07 -7.74 -12.35
C THR A 10 1.58 -8.08 -12.32
N LYS A 11 1.25 -9.18 -11.63
CA LYS A 11 -0.14 -9.62 -11.47
C LYS A 11 -0.80 -8.69 -10.47
N THR A 12 -1.49 -7.67 -10.97
CA THR A 12 -2.34 -6.82 -10.16
C THR A 12 -3.68 -7.52 -9.92
N LYS A 13 -4.23 -7.36 -8.72
CA LYS A 13 -5.58 -7.83 -8.37
C LYS A 13 -6.34 -6.65 -7.83
N THR A 14 -7.51 -6.36 -8.40
CA THR A 14 -8.38 -5.30 -7.91
C THR A 14 -8.93 -5.67 -6.53
N ILE A 15 -8.84 -4.72 -5.59
CA ILE A 15 -9.37 -4.85 -4.24
C ILE A 15 -10.39 -3.73 -4.07
N SER A 16 -11.62 -4.07 -3.73
CA SER A 16 -12.66 -3.08 -3.43
C SER A 16 -12.71 -2.84 -1.93
N VAL A 17 -12.41 -1.62 -1.50
CA VAL A 17 -12.36 -1.24 -0.08
C VAL A 17 -13.33 -0.10 0.17
N ARG A 18 -14.07 -0.16 1.28
CA ARG A 18 -14.89 0.97 1.73
C ARG A 18 -13.98 1.95 2.47
N VAL A 19 -14.04 3.22 2.08
CA VAL A 19 -13.33 4.32 2.74
C VAL A 19 -14.35 5.29 3.35
N PRO A 20 -13.98 6.02 4.40
CA PRO A 20 -14.80 7.12 4.92
C PRO A 20 -15.11 8.15 3.83
N LEU A 21 -16.32 8.73 3.89
CA LEU A 21 -16.78 9.73 2.93
C LEU A 21 -15.87 10.96 2.84
N GLU A 22 -15.33 11.40 3.99
CA GLU A 22 -14.44 12.55 4.09
C GLU A 22 -13.16 12.34 3.27
N VAL A 23 -12.54 11.16 3.41
CA VAL A 23 -11.31 10.80 2.67
C VAL A 23 -11.57 10.71 1.17
N ALA A 24 -12.73 10.18 0.77
CA ALA A 24 -13.11 10.13 -0.64
C ALA A 24 -13.29 11.54 -1.23
N ALA A 25 -13.94 12.45 -0.49
CA ALA A 25 -14.13 13.82 -0.90
C ALA A 25 -12.79 14.57 -1.06
N GLU A 26 -11.88 14.44 -0.10
CA GLU A 26 -10.54 15.03 -0.20
C GLU A 26 -9.75 14.52 -1.40
N LEU A 27 -9.83 13.23 -1.70
CA LEU A 27 -9.19 12.62 -2.87
C LEU A 27 -9.72 13.20 -4.20
N ASP A 28 -11.03 13.35 -4.30
CA ASP A 28 -11.67 13.95 -5.49
C ASP A 28 -11.32 15.43 -5.64
N ASP A 29 -11.23 16.18 -4.53
CA ASP A 29 -10.83 17.58 -4.53
C ASP A 29 -9.37 17.76 -4.98
N ILE A 30 -8.44 16.95 -4.46
CA ILE A 30 -7.03 16.96 -4.86
C ILE A 30 -6.89 16.61 -6.34
N LYS A 31 -7.62 15.60 -6.80
CA LYS A 31 -7.64 15.22 -8.21
C LYS A 31 -8.12 16.38 -9.09
N ARG A 32 -9.22 17.03 -8.71
CA ARG A 32 -9.76 18.19 -9.43
C ARG A 32 -8.76 19.35 -9.46
N GLN A 33 -8.08 19.63 -8.35
CA GLN A 33 -7.02 20.65 -8.30
C GLN A 33 -5.85 20.30 -9.22
N ALA A 34 -5.39 19.05 -9.21
CA ALA A 34 -4.34 18.59 -10.11
C ALA A 34 -4.73 18.79 -11.58
N ASP A 35 -5.95 18.38 -11.95
CA ASP A 35 -6.50 18.53 -13.31
C ASP A 35 -6.54 20.00 -13.75
N GLN A 36 -6.90 20.93 -12.85
CA GLN A 36 -6.92 22.37 -13.11
C GLN A 36 -5.53 22.95 -13.42
N HIS A 37 -4.49 22.32 -12.90
CA HIS A 37 -3.09 22.71 -13.13
C HIS A 37 -2.43 21.89 -14.26
N GLY A 38 -3.18 21.04 -14.97
CA GLY A 38 -2.67 20.20 -16.05
C GLY A 38 -1.86 18.99 -15.58
N PHE A 39 -1.98 18.61 -14.30
CA PHE A 39 -1.39 17.40 -13.74
C PHE A 39 -2.45 16.32 -13.62
N SER A 40 -2.04 15.06 -13.78
CA SER A 40 -2.91 13.90 -13.53
C SER A 40 -2.51 13.25 -12.21
N LEU A 41 -3.45 13.13 -11.29
CA LEU A 41 -3.27 12.39 -10.04
C LEU A 41 -3.64 10.92 -10.26
N ASP A 42 -2.66 10.03 -10.24
CA ASP A 42 -2.91 8.59 -10.22
C ASP A 42 -3.25 8.13 -8.79
N VAL A 43 -4.55 8.08 -8.51
CA VAL A 43 -5.08 7.60 -7.22
C VAL A 43 -4.62 6.17 -6.92
N ALA A 44 -4.42 5.32 -7.94
CA ALA A 44 -4.01 3.94 -7.71
C ALA A 44 -2.57 3.87 -7.17
N ASP A 45 -1.64 4.67 -7.70
CA ASP A 45 -0.26 4.74 -7.19
C ASP A 45 -0.21 5.32 -5.77
N VAL A 46 -1.03 6.34 -5.48
CA VAL A 46 -1.14 6.91 -4.13
C VAL A 46 -1.62 5.86 -3.13
N VAL A 47 -2.69 5.13 -3.47
CA VAL A 47 -3.25 4.08 -2.62
C VAL A 47 -2.27 2.91 -2.49
N GLU A 48 -1.57 2.52 -3.55
CA GLU A 48 -0.57 1.46 -3.52
C GLU A 48 0.56 1.79 -2.54
N ARG A 49 1.15 2.98 -2.63
CA ARG A 49 2.24 3.41 -1.74
C ARG A 49 1.78 3.47 -0.29
N ALA A 50 0.61 4.03 -0.03
CA ALA A 50 0.03 4.09 1.31
C ALA A 50 -0.21 2.67 1.88
N LEU A 51 -0.75 1.76 1.07
CA LEU A 51 -1.01 0.39 1.49
C LEU A 51 0.28 -0.39 1.75
N ILE A 52 1.31 -0.26 0.91
CA ILE A 52 2.62 -0.89 1.12
C ILE A 52 3.24 -0.42 2.45
N HIS A 53 3.16 0.87 2.74
CA HIS A 53 3.66 1.42 4.00
C HIS A 53 2.91 0.83 5.21
N ALA A 54 1.58 0.81 5.16
CA ALA A 54 0.76 0.23 6.22
C ALA A 54 1.02 -1.27 6.42
N VAL A 55 1.17 -2.05 5.34
CA VAL A 55 1.50 -3.48 5.42
C VAL A 55 2.86 -3.71 6.04
N ARG A 56 3.86 -2.87 5.72
CA ARG A 56 5.20 -2.96 6.35
C ARG A 56 5.13 -2.64 7.83
N ALA A 57 4.43 -1.57 8.21
CA ALA A 57 4.23 -1.21 9.61
C ALA A 57 3.54 -2.34 10.39
N ALA A 58 2.45 -2.89 9.87
CA ALA A 58 1.75 -4.02 10.47
C ALA A 58 2.65 -5.26 10.61
N ARG A 59 3.52 -5.55 9.63
CA ARG A 59 4.50 -6.65 9.73
C ARG A 59 5.52 -6.40 10.82
N THR A 60 6.00 -5.17 10.97
CA THR A 60 6.93 -4.80 12.03
C THR A 60 6.28 -4.93 13.41
N GLU A 61 5.03 -4.49 13.57
CA GLU A 61 4.27 -4.66 14.81
C GLU A 61 4.03 -6.13 15.14
N LEU A 62 3.61 -6.94 14.16
CA LEU A 62 3.46 -8.39 14.32
C LEU A 62 4.79 -9.05 14.72
N ALA A 63 5.90 -8.67 14.09
CA ALA A 63 7.23 -9.19 14.46
C ALA A 63 7.60 -8.83 15.91
N ALA A 64 7.32 -7.60 16.34
CA ALA A 64 7.54 -7.17 17.71
C ALA A 64 6.66 -7.93 18.72
N MET A 65 5.41 -8.25 18.36
CA MET A 65 4.53 -9.09 19.17
C MET A 65 5.04 -10.54 19.27
N THR A 66 5.50 -11.13 18.17
CA THR A 66 6.08 -12.49 18.19
C THR A 66 7.40 -12.56 18.97
N ALA A 67 8.21 -11.50 18.95
CA ALA A 67 9.47 -11.43 19.69
C ALA A 67 9.25 -11.27 21.21
N SER A 68 8.11 -10.72 21.62
CA SER A 68 7.76 -10.56 23.04
C SER A 68 7.08 -11.80 23.64
N GLU A 69 6.66 -12.78 22.84
CA GLU A 69 6.04 -14.03 23.30
C GLU A 69 7.06 -15.13 23.69
N THR A 70 8.36 -14.92 23.44
CA THR A 70 9.44 -15.82 23.93
C THR A 70 10.40 -15.02 24.81
N PRO A 71 10.17 -14.98 26.14
CA PRO A 71 10.93 -15.90 27.01
C PRO A 71 10.18 -16.34 28.28
N ARG A 72 9.83 -17.62 28.35
CA ARG A 72 9.73 -18.38 29.61
C ARG A 72 10.42 -19.72 29.35
N ALA A 73 11.74 -19.75 29.47
CA ALA A 73 12.44 -20.17 30.69
C ALA A 73 12.23 -21.65 31.00
N THR A 74 13.15 -22.46 30.48
CA THR A 74 13.68 -23.67 31.13
C THR A 74 14.08 -23.34 32.57
N VAL A 75 13.61 -24.10 33.55
CA VAL A 75 14.34 -24.83 34.63
C VAL A 75 13.31 -25.60 35.45
#